data_AF-W1Q6R5-F1
#
_entry.id   AF-W1Q6R5-F1
#
_cell.length_a   1.000
_cell.length_b   1.000
_cell.length_c   1.000
_cell.angle_alpha   90.00
_cell.angle_beta   90.00
_cell.angle_gamma   90.00
#
_symmetry.space_group_name_H-M   'P 1'
#
loop_
_entity.id
_entity.type
_entity.pdbx_description
1 polymer ?
#
loop_
_entity_poly.entity_id
_entity_poly.type
_entity_poly.pdbx_seq_one_letter_code
_entity_poly.pdbx_strand_id
1 'polypeptide(L)'
;MLTAVHLLAYSYVFGATSFHSFVSSVRAFKVLPRKEFGLLQSKLFPIHFLTQSIGPVVVGLSAPYTIPTVGIALLAASSLSGLTNYLWLLPVCNRLKTERFALEDLPESERTPETNEKIAALTKQFGKYHGISLVFNTLSVLTLAAYSYVFSTQFLVRALK
;
A
#
# COMPACT_ATOMS: atom_id res chain seq x y z
N MET A 1 15.79 -9.21 -24.19
CA MET A 1 16.13 -8.54 -22.91
C MET A 1 14.95 -7.80 -22.28
N LEU A 2 14.21 -6.97 -23.04
CA LEU A 2 13.11 -6.17 -22.49
C LEU A 2 11.97 -7.00 -21.85
N THR A 3 11.65 -8.19 -22.39
CA THR A 3 10.68 -9.11 -21.78
C THR A 3 11.07 -9.59 -20.38
N ALA A 4 12.36 -9.87 -20.16
CA ALA A 4 12.85 -10.28 -18.84
C ALA A 4 12.77 -9.11 -17.84
N VAL A 5 13.09 -7.89 -18.28
CA VAL A 5 12.95 -6.67 -17.47
C VAL A 5 11.48 -6.45 -17.08
N HIS A 6 10.55 -6.57 -18.02
CA HIS A 6 9.13 -6.43 -17.75
C HIS A 6 8.61 -7.48 -16.77
N LEU A 7 8.99 -8.74 -16.96
CA LEU A 7 8.63 -9.84 -16.05
C LEU A 7 9.15 -9.55 -14.64
N LEU A 8 10.43 -9.21 -14.50
CA LEU A 8 11.02 -8.92 -13.19
C LEU A 8 10.40 -7.69 -12.52
N ALA A 9 10.13 -6.62 -13.29
CA ALA A 9 9.46 -5.43 -12.78
C ALA A 9 8.05 -5.76 -12.28
N TYR A 10 7.25 -6.48 -13.08
CA TYR A 10 5.90 -6.89 -12.70
C TYR A 10 5.93 -7.80 -11.47
N SER A 11 6.77 -8.84 -11.47
CA SER A 11 6.91 -9.78 -10.36
C SER A 11 7.32 -9.10 -9.07
N TYR A 12 8.25 -8.14 -9.13
CA TYR A 12 8.65 -7.36 -7.96
C TYR A 12 7.50 -6.50 -7.44
N VAL A 13 6.84 -5.72 -8.31
CA VAL A 13 5.78 -4.79 -7.90
C VAL A 13 4.58 -5.55 -7.33
N PHE A 14 4.08 -6.57 -8.04
CA PHE A 14 2.96 -7.37 -7.58
C PHE A 14 3.32 -8.18 -6.33
N GLY A 15 4.49 -8.82 -6.32
CA GLY A 15 4.97 -9.65 -5.22
C GLY A 15 5.18 -8.84 -3.94
N ALA A 16 5.93 -7.74 -4.00
CA ALA A 16 6.18 -6.86 -2.86
C ALA A 16 4.86 -6.31 -2.28
N THR A 17 3.96 -5.84 -3.16
CA THR A 17 2.68 -5.27 -2.73
C THR A 17 1.80 -6.29 -2.03
N SER A 18 1.68 -7.49 -2.61
CA SER A 18 0.83 -8.56 -2.08
C SER A 18 1.39 -9.17 -0.80
N PHE A 19 2.68 -9.48 -0.82
CA PHE A 19 3.37 -10.07 0.34
C PHE A 19 3.38 -9.11 1.53
N HIS A 20 3.65 -7.82 1.30
CA HIS A 20 3.62 -6.85 2.38
C HIS A 20 2.23 -6.77 3.01
N SER A 21 1.20 -6.59 2.19
CA SER A 21 -0.19 -6.35 2.61
C SER A 21 -0.79 -7.53 3.37
N PHE A 22 -0.64 -8.74 2.85
CA PHE A 22 -1.40 -9.90 3.34
C PHE A 22 -0.58 -10.86 4.21
N VAL A 23 0.75 -10.83 4.11
CA VAL A 23 1.61 -11.75 4.84
C VAL A 23 2.42 -11.02 5.90
N SER A 24 3.34 -10.14 5.48
CA SER A 24 4.30 -9.53 6.41
C SER A 24 3.62 -8.60 7.42
N SER A 25 2.69 -7.75 6.97
CA SER A 25 2.02 -6.77 7.83
C SER A 25 1.06 -7.45 8.81
N VAL A 26 0.33 -8.47 8.35
CA VAL A 26 -0.56 -9.28 9.19
C VAL A 26 0.22 -10.03 10.27
N ARG A 27 1.37 -10.63 9.91
CA ARG A 27 2.23 -11.30 10.90
C ARG A 27 2.83 -10.31 11.89
N ALA A 28 3.34 -9.18 11.41
CA ALA A 28 3.89 -8.13 12.28
C ALA A 28 2.83 -7.60 13.26
N PHE A 29 1.59 -7.38 12.81
CA PHE A 29 0.49 -6.94 13.67
C PHE A 29 0.15 -7.94 14.78
N LYS A 30 0.24 -9.25 14.48
CA LYS A 30 -0.06 -10.31 15.46
C LYS A 30 1.05 -10.55 16.49
N VAL A 31 2.28 -10.17 16.17
CA VAL A 31 3.46 -10.49 17.00
C VAL A 31 4.00 -9.29 17.75
N LEU A 32 3.94 -8.09 17.16
CA LEU A 32 4.55 -6.90 17.76
C LEU A 32 3.56 -6.15 18.66
N PRO A 33 4.02 -5.60 19.80
CA PRO A 33 3.29 -4.59 20.53
C PRO A 33 2.85 -3.43 19.62
N ARG A 34 1.69 -2.83 19.90
CA ARG A 34 1.06 -1.81 19.03
C ARG A 34 1.98 -0.64 18.66
N LYS A 35 2.78 -0.15 19.61
CA LYS A 35 3.72 0.97 19.36
C LYS A 35 4.88 0.54 18.46
N GLU A 36 5.44 -0.65 18.68
CA GLU A 36 6.49 -1.23 17.84
C GLU A 36 6.00 -1.53 16.42
N PHE A 37 4.81 -2.13 16.28
CA PHE A 37 4.16 -2.29 14.98
C PHE A 37 3.98 -0.94 14.28
N GLY A 38 3.46 0.06 14.99
CA GLY A 38 3.27 1.41 14.46
C GLY A 38 4.56 2.09 14.03
N LEU A 39 5.69 1.81 14.70
CA LEU A 39 7.02 2.26 14.32
C LEU A 39 7.51 1.54 13.06
N LEU A 40 7.44 0.21 13.01
CA LEU A 40 7.81 -0.58 11.83
C LEU A 40 7.04 -0.12 10.58
N GLN A 41 5.71 0.01 10.70
CA GLN A 41 4.86 0.48 9.61
C GLN A 41 5.20 1.90 9.15
N SER A 42 5.63 2.79 10.06
CA SER A 42 6.04 4.15 9.67
C SER A 42 7.27 4.18 8.76
N LYS A 43 8.09 3.13 8.78
CA LYS A 43 9.27 2.98 7.91
C LYS A 43 8.95 2.21 6.62
N LEU A 44 8.03 1.24 6.69
CA LEU A 44 7.67 0.42 5.53
C LEU A 44 6.62 1.07 4.62
N PHE A 45 5.58 1.71 5.16
CA PHE A 45 4.50 2.26 4.36
C PHE A 45 4.92 3.32 3.32
N PRO A 46 5.85 4.25 3.60
CA PRO A 46 6.33 5.16 2.56
C PRO A 46 6.90 4.41 1.36
N ILE A 47 7.72 3.38 1.61
CA ILE A 47 8.33 2.57 0.55
C ILE A 47 7.24 1.75 -0.17
N HIS A 48 6.35 1.10 0.58
CA HIS A 48 5.27 0.29 0.02
C HIS A 48 4.33 1.09 -0.89
N PHE A 49 3.84 2.24 -0.43
CA PHE A 49 2.95 3.08 -1.24
C PHE A 49 3.69 3.75 -2.40
N LEU A 50 4.99 4.05 -2.27
CA LEU A 50 5.81 4.51 -3.39
C LEU A 50 5.98 3.41 -4.45
N THR A 51 6.20 2.16 -4.04
CA THR A 51 6.21 1.00 -4.93
C THR A 51 4.87 0.83 -5.66
N GLN A 52 3.74 1.00 -4.98
CA GLN A 52 2.42 1.00 -5.62
C GLN A 52 2.21 2.20 -6.55
N SER A 53 2.86 3.34 -6.30
CA SER A 53 2.69 4.56 -7.11
C SER A 53 3.53 4.50 -8.39
N ILE A 54 4.82 4.20 -8.26
CA ILE A 54 5.82 4.27 -9.35
C ILE A 54 5.97 2.91 -10.04
N GLY A 55 5.84 1.82 -9.29
CA GLY A 55 6.00 0.46 -9.81
C GLY A 55 5.16 0.17 -11.05
N PRO A 56 3.84 0.47 -11.07
CA PRO A 56 3.01 0.22 -12.25
C PRO A 56 3.43 1.06 -13.47
N VAL A 57 3.98 2.26 -13.27
CA VAL A 57 4.54 3.09 -14.35
C VAL A 57 5.78 2.41 -14.95
N VAL A 58 6.69 1.90 -14.10
CA VAL A 58 7.87 1.15 -14.54
C VAL A 58 7.48 -0.13 -15.28
N VAL A 59 6.44 -0.83 -14.82
CA VAL A 59 5.85 -1.97 -15.53
C VAL A 59 5.36 -1.52 -16.90
N GLY A 60 4.58 -0.44 -16.99
CA GLY A 60 4.10 0.09 -18.26
C GLY A 60 5.22 0.43 -19.25
N LEU A 61 6.26 1.15 -18.79
CA LEU A 61 7.39 1.59 -19.61
C LEU A 61 8.31 0.45 -20.07
N SER A 62 8.36 -0.65 -19.29
CA SER A 62 9.16 -1.82 -19.64
C SER A 62 8.44 -2.79 -20.57
N ALA A 63 7.15 -2.56 -20.87
CA ALA A 63 6.36 -3.49 -21.69
C ALA A 63 6.95 -3.63 -23.09
N PRO A 64 7.30 -4.84 -23.54
CA PRO A 64 7.90 -5.05 -24.84
C PRO A 64 6.85 -5.11 -25.97
N TYR A 65 5.61 -4.76 -25.69
CA TYR A 65 4.44 -4.84 -26.55
C TYR A 65 3.53 -3.64 -26.31
N THR A 66 2.64 -3.35 -27.26
CA THR A 66 1.61 -2.33 -27.07
C THR A 66 0.60 -2.80 -26.03
N ILE A 67 0.53 -2.09 -24.90
CA ILE A 67 -0.42 -2.39 -23.84
C ILE A 67 -1.82 -1.96 -24.32
N PRO A 68 -2.83 -2.84 -24.32
CA PRO A 68 -4.20 -2.44 -24.65
C PRO A 68 -4.74 -1.42 -23.63
N THR A 69 -5.74 -0.63 -24.02
CA THR A 69 -6.33 0.43 -23.18
C THR A 69 -6.72 -0.07 -21.79
N VAL A 70 -7.27 -1.29 -21.68
CA VAL A 70 -7.60 -1.90 -20.39
C VAL A 70 -6.37 -2.12 -19.50
N GLY A 71 -5.24 -2.54 -20.08
CA GLY A 71 -3.99 -2.72 -19.34
C GLY A 71 -3.43 -1.39 -18.83
N ILE A 72 -3.50 -0.34 -19.65
CA ILE A 72 -3.12 1.03 -19.23
C ILE A 72 -4.01 1.50 -18.08
N ALA A 73 -5.33 1.31 -18.19
CA ALA A 73 -6.27 1.70 -17.14
C ALA A 73 -6.02 0.97 -15.82
N LEU A 74 -5.69 -0.33 -15.87
CA LEU A 74 -5.35 -1.12 -14.68
C LEU A 74 -4.06 -0.62 -14.01
N LEU A 75 -2.99 -0.38 -14.78
CA LEU A 75 -1.74 0.16 -14.22
C LEU A 75 -1.95 1.57 -13.65
N ALA A 76 -2.70 2.43 -14.35
CA ALA A 76 -3.03 3.77 -13.87
C ALA A 76 -3.84 3.74 -12.57
N ALA A 77 -4.85 2.87 -12.46
CA ALA A 77 -5.63 2.70 -11.25
C ALA A 77 -4.77 2.23 -10.07
N SER A 78 -3.83 1.32 -10.31
CA SER A 78 -2.85 0.89 -9.28
C SER A 78 -1.98 2.05 -8.82
N SER A 79 -1.40 2.83 -9.76
CA SER A 79 -0.57 3.99 -9.48
C SER A 79 -1.31 5.08 -8.71
N LEU A 80 -2.52 5.45 -9.14
CA LEU A 80 -3.35 6.45 -8.47
C LEU A 80 -3.76 6.01 -7.07
N SER A 81 -4.01 4.71 -6.87
CA SER A 81 -4.30 4.16 -5.55
C SER A 81 -3.09 4.27 -4.61
N GLY A 82 -1.91 3.91 -5.10
CA GLY A 82 -0.65 4.09 -4.37
C GLY A 82 -0.40 5.56 -4.03
N LEU A 83 -0.63 6.47 -4.97
CA LEU A 83 -0.38 7.90 -4.80
C LEU A 83 -1.34 8.52 -3.79
N THR A 84 -2.62 8.12 -3.82
CA THR A 84 -3.63 8.54 -2.83
C THR A 84 -3.23 8.10 -1.43
N ASN A 85 -2.73 6.87 -1.30
CA ASN A 85 -2.19 6.38 -0.03
C ASN A 85 -0.96 7.17 0.41
N TYR A 86 0.00 7.39 -0.49
CA TYR A 86 1.27 8.03 -0.17
C TYR A 86 1.11 9.51 0.20
N LEU A 87 0.40 10.29 -0.62
CA LEU A 87 0.31 11.75 -0.48
C LEU A 87 -0.76 12.20 0.52
N TRP A 88 -1.81 11.40 0.76
CA TRP A 88 -2.92 11.82 1.60
C TRP A 88 -3.17 10.93 2.81
N LEU A 89 -3.45 9.64 2.61
CA LEU A 89 -3.92 8.80 3.70
C LEU A 89 -2.80 8.45 4.70
N LEU A 90 -1.58 8.22 4.22
CA LEU A 90 -0.40 7.99 5.04
C LEU A 90 -0.12 9.17 5.99
N PRO A 91 0.03 10.44 5.53
CA PRO A 91 0.29 11.55 6.44
C PRO A 91 -0.85 11.77 7.43
N VAL A 92 -2.11 11.61 7.02
CA VAL A 92 -3.26 11.71 7.94
C VAL A 92 -3.19 10.65 9.04
N CYS A 93 -2.97 9.38 8.68
CA CYS A 93 -2.85 8.29 9.64
C CYS A 93 -1.65 8.48 10.60
N ASN A 94 -0.51 8.94 10.09
CA ASN A 94 0.67 9.21 10.91
C ASN A 94 0.44 10.35 11.91
N ARG A 95 -0.24 11.42 11.50
CA ARG A 95 -0.61 12.53 12.39
C ARG A 95 -1.51 12.05 13.53
N LEU A 96 -2.60 11.35 13.21
CA LEU A 96 -3.54 10.81 14.20
C LEU A 96 -2.87 9.85 15.19
N LYS A 97 -1.97 9.01 14.69
CA LYS A 97 -1.18 8.08 15.52
C LYS A 97 -0.25 8.84 16.46
N THR A 98 0.42 9.88 15.96
CA THR A 98 1.37 10.69 16.75
C THR A 98 0.66 11.47 17.84
N GLU A 99 -0.45 12.15 17.50
CA GLU A 99 -1.30 12.86 18.46
C GLU A 99 -1.82 11.90 19.54
N ARG A 100 -2.27 10.70 19.16
CA ARG A 100 -2.74 9.70 20.12
C ARG A 100 -1.61 9.23 21.05
N PHE A 101 -0.44 8.92 20.50
CA PHE A 101 0.69 8.43 21.29
C PHE A 101 1.18 9.46 22.30
N ALA A 102 1.22 10.75 21.92
CA ALA A 102 1.56 11.81 22.86
C ALA A 102 0.63 11.84 24.09
N LEU A 103 -0.67 11.57 23.93
CA LEU A 103 -1.62 11.48 25.04
C LEU A 103 -1.49 10.16 25.83
N GLU A 104 -1.19 9.06 25.16
CA GLU A 104 -0.97 7.75 25.80
C GLU A 104 0.34 7.68 26.60
N ASP A 105 1.31 8.53 26.27
CA ASP A 105 2.61 8.64 26.96
C ASP A 105 2.55 9.53 28.21
N LEU A 106 1.41 10.20 28.47
CA LEU A 106 1.22 11.00 29.68
C LEU A 106 1.21 10.10 30.93
N PRO A 107 1.80 10.57 32.05
CA PRO A 107 1.66 9.92 33.34
C PRO A 107 0.19 9.67 33.68
N GLU A 108 -0.10 8.56 34.38
CA GLU A 108 -1.48 8.21 34.71
C GLU A 108 -2.17 9.28 35.57
N SER A 109 -1.41 9.95 36.44
CA SER A 109 -1.86 11.10 37.25
C SER A 109 -2.31 12.30 36.42
N GLU A 110 -1.86 12.42 35.17
CA GLU A 110 -2.20 13.52 34.26
C GLU A 110 -3.33 13.13 33.27
N ARG A 111 -3.71 11.85 33.20
CA ARG A 111 -4.76 11.37 32.28
C ARG A 111 -6.15 11.59 32.88
N THR A 112 -6.79 12.67 32.45
CA THR A 112 -8.18 13.02 32.79
C THR A 112 -9.21 12.25 31.97
N PRO A 113 -10.50 12.23 32.36
CA PRO A 113 -11.59 11.71 31.52
C PRO A 113 -11.59 12.31 30.10
N GLU A 114 -11.36 13.63 29.98
CA GLU A 114 -11.26 14.31 28.68
C GLU A 114 -10.08 13.79 27.83
N THR A 115 -8.95 13.47 28.46
CA THR A 115 -7.79 12.88 27.77
C THR A 115 -8.14 11.50 27.20
N ASN A 116 -8.85 10.68 27.98
CA ASN A 116 -9.31 9.37 27.54
C ASN A 116 -10.33 9.46 26.39
N GLU A 117 -11.24 10.43 26.44
CA GLU A 117 -12.18 10.72 25.33
C GLU A 117 -11.45 11.14 24.06
N LYS A 118 -10.42 11.98 24.16
CA LYS A 118 -9.57 12.38 23.01
C LYS A 118 -8.83 11.17 22.43
N ILE A 119 -8.26 10.30 23.25
CA ILE A 119 -7.60 9.06 22.80
C ILE A 119 -8.59 8.16 22.04
N ALA A 120 -9.83 8.01 22.54
CA ALA A 120 -10.87 7.24 21.88
C ALA A 120 -11.28 7.87 20.54
N ALA A 121 -11.45 9.19 20.48
CA ALA A 121 -11.77 9.93 19.27
C ALA A 121 -10.68 9.79 18.20
N LEU A 122 -9.41 9.95 18.58
CA LEU A 122 -8.27 9.77 17.67
C LEU A 122 -8.17 8.33 17.17
N THR A 123 -8.44 7.34 18.01
CA THR A 123 -8.48 5.93 17.62
C THR A 123 -9.57 5.65 16.59
N LYS A 124 -10.77 6.22 16.77
CA LYS A 124 -11.88 6.11 15.81
C LYS A 124 -11.53 6.77 14.47
N GLN A 125 -10.94 7.97 14.51
CA GLN A 125 -10.50 8.67 13.29
C GLN A 125 -9.41 7.87 12.56
N PHE A 126 -8.42 7.35 13.29
CA PHE A 126 -7.38 6.50 12.72
C PHE A 126 -7.99 5.29 12.02
N GLY A 127 -8.91 4.57 12.69
CA GLY A 127 -9.59 3.41 12.11
C GLY A 127 -10.32 3.74 10.79
N LYS A 128 -10.99 4.90 10.73
CA LYS A 128 -11.66 5.38 9.50
C LYS A 128 -10.67 5.59 8.36
N TYR A 129 -9.63 6.40 8.56
CA TYR A 129 -8.68 6.72 7.48
C TYR A 129 -7.81 5.52 7.10
N HIS A 130 -7.46 4.67 8.07
CA HIS A 130 -6.77 3.41 7.81
C HIS A 130 -7.64 2.45 6.99
N GLY A 131 -8.93 2.36 7.28
CA GLY A 131 -9.88 1.55 6.48
C GLY A 131 -9.97 2.04 5.03
N ILE A 132 -10.04 3.36 4.80
CA ILE A 132 -10.00 3.93 3.44
C ILE A 132 -8.67 3.59 2.75
N SER A 133 -7.55 3.69 3.47
CA SER A 133 -6.23 3.31 2.95
C SER A 133 -6.15 1.85 2.52
N LEU A 134 -6.79 0.95 3.30
CA LEU A 134 -6.89 -0.47 2.96
C LEU A 134 -7.68 -0.71 1.68
N VAL A 135 -8.74 0.07 1.42
CA VAL A 135 -9.50 -0.02 0.15
C VAL A 135 -8.62 0.32 -1.04
N PHE A 136 -7.90 1.45 -1.00
CA PHE A 136 -6.96 1.82 -2.07
C PHE A 136 -5.81 0.80 -2.22
N ASN A 137 -5.28 0.29 -1.12
CA ASN A 137 -4.26 -0.75 -1.15
C ASN A 137 -4.77 -2.03 -1.83
N THR A 138 -6.00 -2.45 -1.50
CA THR A 138 -6.63 -3.63 -2.10
C THR A 138 -6.92 -3.40 -3.58
N LEU A 139 -7.42 -2.22 -3.96
CA LEU A 139 -7.64 -1.85 -5.35
C LEU A 139 -6.33 -1.93 -6.15
N SER A 140 -5.22 -1.44 -5.60
CA SER A 140 -3.90 -1.55 -6.22
C SER A 140 -3.47 -3.00 -6.45
N VAL A 141 -3.68 -3.90 -5.48
CA VAL A 141 -3.39 -5.34 -5.67
C VAL A 141 -4.29 -5.97 -6.72
N LEU A 142 -5.60 -5.73 -6.67
CA LEU A 142 -6.56 -6.33 -7.60
C LEU A 142 -6.32 -5.88 -9.04
N THR A 143 -5.97 -4.62 -9.24
CA THR A 143 -5.66 -4.08 -10.58
C THR A 143 -4.35 -4.64 -11.13
N LEU A 144 -3.32 -4.81 -10.29
CA LEU A 144 -2.09 -5.51 -10.67
C LEU A 144 -2.36 -6.99 -11.00
N ALA A 145 -3.18 -7.68 -10.19
CA ALA A 145 -3.58 -9.06 -10.45
C ALA A 145 -4.33 -9.18 -11.78
N ALA A 146 -5.26 -8.27 -12.07
CA ALA A 146 -5.97 -8.23 -13.35
C ALA A 146 -5.02 -7.92 -14.53
N TYR A 147 -4.02 -7.05 -14.33
CA TYR A 147 -2.99 -6.78 -15.35
C TYR A 147 -2.20 -8.05 -15.70
N SER A 148 -2.05 -9.02 -14.79
CA SER A 148 -1.40 -10.30 -15.09
C SER A 148 -2.04 -11.04 -16.26
N TYR A 149 -3.36 -10.90 -16.47
CA TYR A 149 -4.07 -11.49 -17.60
C TYR A 149 -3.70 -10.82 -18.92
N VAL A 150 -3.58 -9.48 -18.91
CA VAL A 150 -3.07 -8.72 -20.08
C VAL A 150 -1.63 -9.12 -20.37
N PHE A 151 -0.79 -9.24 -19.34
CA PHE A 151 0.59 -9.66 -19.50
C PHE A 151 0.71 -11.08 -20.06
N SER A 152 0.00 -12.05 -19.50
CA SER A 152 0.09 -13.45 -19.90
C SER A 152 -0.41 -13.67 -21.33
N THR A 153 -1.51 -13.03 -21.72
CA THR A 153 -2.05 -13.12 -23.09
C THR A 153 -1.07 -12.57 -24.12
N GLN A 154 -0.47 -11.40 -23.87
CA GLN A 154 0.53 -10.82 -24.77
C GLN A 154 1.83 -11.63 -24.79
N PHE A 155 2.22 -12.21 -23.66
CA PHE A 155 3.38 -13.10 -23.60
C PHE A 155 3.17 -14.37 -24.43
N LEU A 156 2.02 -15.04 -24.28
CA LEU A 156 1.67 -16.24 -25.03
C LEU A 156 1.60 -15.99 -26.54
N VAL A 157 0.95 -14.89 -26.96
CA VAL A 157 0.85 -14.51 -28.38
C VAL A 157 2.24 -14.33 -29.02
N ARG A 158 3.23 -13.87 -28.25
CA ARG A 158 4.60 -13.70 -28.74
C ARG A 158 5.46 -14.95 -28.66
N ALA A 159 5.13 -15.89 -27.78
CA ALA A 159 5.82 -17.18 -27.69
C ALA A 159 5.38 -18.16 -28.79
N LEU A 160 4.17 -17.97 -29.34
CA LEU A 160 3.61 -18.78 -30.42
C LEU A 160 3.89 -18.23 -31.84
N LYS A 161 4.61 -17.12 -31.94
CA LYS A 161 5.08 -16.52 -33.20
C LYS A 161 6.59 -16.67 -33.31
#